data_AF-A0A928PC80-F1
#
_entry.id   AF-A0A928PC80-F1
#
_cell.length_a   1.000
_cell.length_b   1.000
_cell.length_c   1.000
_cell.angle_alpha   90.00
_cell.angle_beta   90.00
_cell.angle_gamma   90.00
#
_symmetry.space_group_name_H-M   'P 1'
#
loop_
_entity.id
_entity.type
_entity.pdbx_description
1 polymer ?
#
loop_
_entity_poly.entity_id
_entity_poly.type
_entity_poly.pdbx_seq_one_letter_code
_entity_poly.pdbx_strand_id
1 'polypeptide(L)'
;MDTKHSFIIYHDYEKYFTQLNLTERGRLITAIFNFNINGVEPEELSPAAYMAFSFMRDQFIRDNEKYQKRLERCRKNGAKGGRPKDLDTLSDNAE
;
A
#
# COMPACT_ATOMS: atom_id res chain seq x y z
N MET A 1 7.99 12.13 6.75
CA MET A 1 7.31 11.21 5.82
C MET A 1 6.25 10.49 6.64
N ASP A 2 5.00 10.46 6.19
CA ASP A 2 3.97 9.62 6.82
C ASP A 2 4.43 8.16 6.71
N THR A 3 5.01 7.65 7.79
CA THR A 3 5.55 6.30 7.85
C THR A 3 4.37 5.35 7.99
N LYS A 4 4.09 4.60 6.93
CA LYS A 4 3.07 3.57 6.94
C LYS A 4 3.47 2.50 7.97
N HIS A 5 2.75 2.42 9.09
CA HIS A 5 3.07 1.53 10.21
C HIS A 5 2.68 0.06 9.97
N SER A 6 2.02 -0.26 8.85
CA SER A 6 1.53 -1.59 8.57
C SER A 6 1.52 -1.90 7.07
N PHE A 7 1.59 -3.18 6.73
CA PHE A 7 1.35 -3.70 5.40
C PHE A 7 0.38 -4.89 5.50
N ILE A 8 -0.22 -5.27 4.37
CA ILE A 8 -1.22 -6.34 4.29
C ILE A 8 -0.58 -7.55 3.61
N ILE A 9 -0.74 -8.73 4.21
CA ILE A 9 -0.41 -10.01 3.59
C ILE A 9 -1.73 -10.62 3.11
N TYR A 10 -1.83 -10.93 1.82
CA TYR A 10 -3.03 -11.52 1.24
C TYR A 10 -2.99 -13.06 1.36
N HIS A 11 -4.16 -13.68 1.47
CA HIS A 11 -4.28 -15.14 1.57
C HIS A 11 -3.67 -15.87 0.37
N ASP A 12 -3.72 -15.25 -0.82
CA ASP A 12 -3.10 -15.75 -2.06
C ASP A 12 -1.59 -16.03 -1.93
N TYR A 13 -0.94 -15.51 -0.89
CA TYR A 13 0.47 -15.74 -0.63
C TYR A 13 0.76 -17.11 -0.01
N GLU A 14 -0.24 -17.78 0.57
CA GLU A 14 -0.10 -19.13 1.13
C GLU A 14 0.55 -20.10 0.13
N LYS A 15 0.17 -20.01 -1.15
CA LYS A 15 0.74 -20.85 -2.21
C LYS A 15 2.25 -20.69 -2.39
N TYR A 16 2.81 -19.54 -2.03
CA TYR A 16 4.25 -19.30 -2.07
C TYR A 16 4.92 -19.82 -0.81
N PHE A 17 4.33 -19.58 0.36
CA PHE A 17 4.88 -20.09 1.62
C PHE A 17 4.89 -21.62 1.65
N THR A 18 3.83 -22.28 1.18
CA THR A 18 3.74 -23.75 1.15
C THR A 18 4.83 -24.42 0.32
N GLN A 19 5.32 -23.75 -0.74
CA GLN A 19 6.40 -24.26 -1.60
C GLN A 19 7.80 -24.13 -0.98
N LEU A 20 7.95 -23.30 0.05
CA LEU A 20 9.24 -23.03 0.70
C LEU A 20 9.43 -23.89 1.96
N ASN A 21 10.67 -24.22 2.26
CA ASN A 21 11.02 -24.84 3.55
C ASN A 21 10.99 -23.80 4.69
N LEU A 22 11.00 -24.26 5.94
CA LEU A 22 10.85 -23.37 7.10
C LEU A 22 11.94 -22.28 7.17
N THR A 23 13.18 -22.61 6.84
CA THR A 23 14.30 -21.66 6.81
C THR A 23 14.09 -20.59 5.74
N GLU A 24 13.67 -20.99 4.55
CA GLU A 24 13.35 -20.07 3.44
C GLU A 24 12.16 -19.16 3.76
N ARG A 25 11.12 -19.69 4.40
CA ARG A 25 9.98 -18.88 4.88
C ARG A 25 10.44 -17.82 5.89
N GLY A 26 11.34 -18.20 6.80
CA GLY A 26 11.96 -17.28 7.76
C GLY A 26 12.74 -16.16 7.06
N ARG A 27 13.59 -16.52 6.09
CA ARG A 27 14.34 -15.52 5.31
C ARG A 27 13.42 -14.61 4.50
N LEU A 28 12.39 -15.17 3.87
CA LEU A 28 11.40 -14.43 3.10
C LEU A 28 10.65 -13.41 3.97
N ILE A 29 10.15 -13.83 5.14
CA ILE A 29 9.41 -12.91 6.01
C ILE A 29 10.31 -11.77 6.52
N THR A 30 11.55 -12.08 6.90
CA THR A 30 12.54 -11.05 7.29
C THR A 30 12.81 -10.07 6.14
N ALA A 31 12.96 -10.56 4.91
CA ALA A 31 13.14 -9.73 3.73
C ALA A 31 11.94 -8.78 3.49
N ILE A 32 10.71 -9.29 3.62
CA ILE A 32 9.49 -8.49 3.46
C ILE A 32 9.45 -7.33 4.45
N PHE A 33 9.81 -7.58 5.72
CA PHE A 33 9.87 -6.53 6.74
C PHE A 33 10.95 -5.50 6.43
N ASN A 34 12.17 -5.94 6.10
CA ASN A 34 13.27 -5.04 5.75
C ASN A 34 12.94 -4.15 4.55
N PHE A 35 12.29 -4.71 3.52
CA PHE A 35 11.84 -3.94 2.37
C PHE A 35 10.77 -2.91 2.75
N ASN A 36 9.76 -3.29 3.54
CA ASN A 36 8.69 -2.35 3.90
C ASN A 36 9.14 -1.24 4.87
N ILE A 37 10.11 -1.51 5.75
CA ILE A 37 10.60 -0.55 6.74
C ILE A 37 11.71 0.32 6.14
N ASN A 38 12.69 -0.29 5.49
CA ASN A 38 13.93 0.37 5.08
C ASN A 38 14.06 0.54 3.56
N GLY A 39 13.19 -0.07 2.75
CA GLY A 39 13.32 -0.08 1.29
C GLY A 39 14.48 -0.93 0.77
N VAL A 40 15.02 -1.83 1.60
CA VAL A 40 16.19 -2.65 1.26
C VAL A 40 15.75 -3.95 0.57
N GLU A 41 16.35 -4.22 -0.58
CA GLU A 41 16.18 -5.47 -1.32
C GLU A 41 16.96 -6.63 -0.64
N PRO A 42 16.43 -7.86 -0.65
CA PRO A 42 17.11 -8.99 -0.03
C PRO A 42 18.32 -9.45 -0.85
N GLU A 43 19.46 -9.62 -0.19
CA GLU A 43 20.71 -10.08 -0.83
C GLU A 43 20.80 -11.61 -0.93
N GLU A 44 20.25 -12.35 0.05
CA GLU A 44 20.37 -13.81 0.14
C GLU A 44 19.02 -14.52 0.24
N LEU A 45 18.36 -14.72 -0.90
CA LEU A 45 17.19 -15.59 -1.02
C LEU A 45 17.47 -16.70 -2.03
N SER A 46 16.86 -17.87 -1.79
CA SER A 46 16.80 -18.91 -2.82
C SER A 46 15.97 -18.39 -4.01
N PRO A 47 16.15 -18.94 -5.22
CA PRO A 47 15.39 -18.49 -6.39
C PRO A 47 13.87 -18.53 -6.19
N ALA A 48 13.36 -19.55 -5.51
CA ALA A 48 11.94 -19.67 -5.19
C ALA A 48 11.47 -18.59 -4.21
N ALA A 49 12.25 -18.33 -3.15
CA ALA A 49 11.93 -17.29 -2.17
C ALA A 49 12.04 -15.88 -2.78
N TYR A 50 13.02 -15.66 -3.67
CA TYR A 50 13.17 -14.39 -4.39
C TYR A 50 12.01 -14.13 -5.35
N MET A 51 11.53 -15.17 -6.04
CA MET A 51 10.36 -15.06 -6.91
C MET A 51 9.10 -14.71 -6.10
N ALA A 52 8.88 -15.39 -4.97
CA ALA A 52 7.79 -15.07 -4.04
C ALA A 52 7.88 -13.61 -3.53
N PHE A 53 9.08 -13.20 -3.12
CA PHE A 53 9.35 -11.83 -2.68
C PHE A 53 9.04 -10.80 -3.78
N SER A 54 9.45 -11.05 -5.03
CA SER A 54 9.22 -10.14 -6.16
C SER A 54 7.73 -9.88 -6.39
N PHE A 55 6.90 -10.92 -6.34
CA PHE A 55 5.45 -10.77 -6.45
C PHE A 55 4.85 -9.93 -5.32
N MET A 56 5.30 -10.16 -4.08
CA MET A 56 4.84 -9.40 -2.92
C MET A 56 5.29 -7.95 -2.97
N ARG A 57 6.56 -7.71 -3.36
CA ARG A 57 7.14 -6.38 -3.56
C ARG A 57 6.31 -5.56 -4.55
N ASP A 58 6.02 -6.12 -5.72
CA ASP A 58 5.26 -5.43 -6.75
C ASP A 58 3.84 -5.08 -6.25
N GLN A 59 3.24 -5.95 -5.43
CA GLN A 59 1.95 -5.65 -4.80
C GLN A 59 2.06 -4.54 -3.75
N PHE A 60 3.10 -4.53 -2.92
CA PHE A 60 3.33 -3.48 -1.95
C PHE A 60 3.53 -2.11 -2.60
N ILE A 61 4.26 -2.05 -3.71
CA ILE A 61 4.45 -0.83 -4.50
C ILE A 61 3.09 -0.31 -5.00
N ARG A 62 2.28 -1.17 -5.63
CA ARG A 62 0.92 -0.81 -6.10
C ARG A 62 0.02 -0.32 -4.96
N ASP A 63 0.05 -1.00 -3.83
CA ASP A 63 -0.76 -0.63 -2.67
C ASP A 63 -0.31 0.70 -2.06
N ASN A 64 1.00 0.96 -2.03
CA ASN A 64 1.54 2.24 -1.60
C ASN A 64 1.14 3.38 -2.54
N GLU A 65 1.26 3.20 -3.85
CA GLU A 65 0.80 4.20 -4.83
C GLU A 65 -0.69 4.51 -4.69
N LYS A 66 -1.52 3.47 -4.52
CA LYS A 66 -2.96 3.63 -4.30
C LYS A 66 -3.24 4.41 -3.01
N TYR A 67 -2.51 4.11 -1.95
CA TYR A 67 -2.60 4.84 -0.68
C TYR A 67 -2.21 6.31 -0.84
N GLN A 68 -1.09 6.61 -1.48
CA GLN A 68 -0.65 7.99 -1.72
C GLN A 68 -1.68 8.77 -2.56
N LYS A 69 -2.21 8.17 -3.63
CA LYS A 69 -3.28 8.78 -4.44
C LYS A 69 -4.53 9.08 -3.61
N ARG A 70 -4.89 8.21 -2.65
CA ARG A 70 -6.00 8.46 -1.72
C ARG A 70 -5.69 9.63 -0.80
N LEU A 71 -4.50 9.67 -0.20
CA LEU A 71 -4.08 10.78 0.66
C LEU A 71 -4.11 12.12 -0.08
N GLU A 72 -3.58 12.17 -1.31
CA GLU A 72 -3.63 13.39 -2.13
C GLU A 72 -5.05 13.85 -2.42
N ARG A 73 -5.95 12.92 -2.76
CA ARG A 73 -7.38 13.23 -2.98
C ARG A 73 -8.04 13.75 -1.71
N CYS A 74 -7.79 13.10 -0.57
CA CYS A 74 -8.29 13.55 0.73
C CYS A 74 -7.75 14.94 1.09
N ARG A 75 -6.47 15.21 0.85
CA ARG A 75 -5.86 16.52 1.07
C ARG A 75 -6.49 17.59 0.18
N LYS A 76 -6.69 17.31 -1.12
CA LYS A 76 -7.36 18.20 -2.06
C LYS A 76 -8.81 18.47 -1.68
N ASN A 77 -9.56 17.44 -1.26
CA ASN A 77 -10.95 17.57 -0.84
C ASN A 77 -11.08 18.33 0.49
N GLY A 78 -10.20 18.05 1.45
CA GLY A 78 -10.12 18.81 2.71
C GLY A 78 -9.80 20.29 2.46
N ALA A 79 -8.87 20.59 1.55
CA ALA A 79 -8.54 21.96 1.16
C ALA A 79 -9.70 22.69 0.47
N LYS A 80 -10.57 21.97 -0.26
CA LYS A 80 -11.78 22.53 -0.88
C LYS A 80 -12.92 22.77 0.13
N GLY A 81 -12.79 22.31 1.37
CA GLY A 81 -13.79 22.44 2.41
C GLY A 81 -14.99 21.51 2.22
N GLY A 82 -15.59 21.06 3.33
CA GLY A 82 -16.81 20.26 3.35
C GLY A 82 -18.10 21.09 3.37
N ARG A 83 -18.00 22.41 3.16
CA ARG A 83 -19.15 23.31 3.30
C ARG A 83 -20.14 23.05 2.15
N PRO A 84 -21.42 22.77 2.42
CA PRO A 84 -22.46 22.73 1.39
C PRO A 84 -22.43 24.03 0.60
N LYS A 85 -22.67 23.98 -0.72
CA LYS A 85 -22.92 25.20 -1.49
C LYS A 85 -24.11 25.91 -0.85
N ASP A 86 -23.91 27.15 -0.39
CA ASP A 86 -24.99 27.95 0.18
C ASP A 86 -26.15 27.97 -0.83
N LEU A 87 -27.34 27.58 -0.34
CA LEU A 87 -28.59 27.40 -1.07
C LEU A 87 -29.24 28.76 -1.44
N ASP A 88 -28.43 29.78 -1.73
CA ASP A 88 -28.86 31.19 -1.74
C ASP A 88 -28.74 31.86 -3.11
N THR A 89 -28.99 31.12 -4.19
CA THR A 89 -29.02 31.67 -5.57
C THR A 89 -30.36 31.39 -6.29
N LEU A 90 -31.44 31.18 -5.54
CA LEU A 90 -32.79 31.00 -6.09
C LEU A 90 -33.75 32.17 -5.82
N SER A 91 -33.32 33.31 -5.25
CA SER A 91 -34.23 34.45 -4.99
C SER A 91 -34.27 35.52 -6.07
N ASP A 92 -33.33 35.58 -7.02
CA ASP A 92 -33.15 36.79 -7.84
C ASP A 92 -33.73 36.69 -9.26
N ASN A 93 -34.91 36.07 -9.43
CA ASN A 93 -35.70 36.18 -10.67
C ASN A 93 -37.20 36.03 -10.41
N ALA A 94 -37.78 36.93 -9.62
CA ALA A 94 -39.22 37.13 -9.58
C ALA A 94 -39.54 38.56 -9.11
N GLU A 95 -39.37 39.55 -9.99
CA GLU A 95 -40.21 40.76 -10.09
C GLU A 95 -39.97 41.49 -11.41
#